data_AF-A0A3E4N8G6-F1
#
_entry.id   AF-A0A3E4N8G6-F1
#
_cell.length_a   1.000
_cell.length_b   1.000
_cell.length_c   1.000
_cell.angle_alpha   90.00
_cell.angle_beta   90.00
_cell.angle_gamma   90.00
#
_symmetry.space_group_name_H-M   'P 1'
#
loop_
_entity.id
_entity.type
_entity.pdbx_description
1 polymer ?
#
loop_
_entity_poly.entity_id
_entity_poly.type
_entity_poly.pdbx_seq_one_letter_code
_entity_poly.pdbx_strand_id
1 'polypeptide(L)'
;LVALNFIILGISLLILYNLEFEEYETVCNLIEKYWETHKKDVSTFVSYSYAKLKLKQYKEIYWDLKQYYDNPQTCIPEIAINYFIADIKLNKLDDKKIKNKILNNKDLYDNDVIAAAYSLIGDIPNALDYLSKAIKDDNLLKYSVRDWPAFENCKNDNRYQRIIGIA
;
A
#
# COMPACT_ATOMS: atom_id res chain seq x y z
N LEU A 1 12.78 -4.67 29.43
CA LEU A 1 11.42 -4.37 28.92
C LEU A 1 11.26 -2.92 28.44
N VAL A 2 11.62 -1.89 29.22
CA VAL A 2 11.50 -0.48 28.79
C VAL A 2 12.38 -0.13 27.57
N ALA A 3 13.63 -0.62 27.52
CA ALA A 3 14.52 -0.39 26.36
C ALA A 3 14.03 -1.04 25.05
N LEU A 4 13.29 -2.16 25.13
CA LEU A 4 12.75 -2.85 23.95
C LEU A 4 11.61 -2.04 23.30
N ASN A 5 10.77 -1.39 24.12
CA ASN A 5 9.69 -0.53 23.63
C ASN A 5 10.20 0.76 22.98
N PHE A 6 11.31 1.34 23.46
CA PHE A 6 11.93 2.51 22.81
C PHE A 6 12.60 2.18 21.48
N ILE A 7 13.19 0.99 21.33
CA ILE A 7 13.81 0.55 20.07
C ILE A 7 12.75 0.30 18.98
N ILE A 8 11.61 -0.31 19.34
CA ILE A 8 10.50 -0.57 18.41
C ILE A 8 9.84 0.75 17.95
N LEU A 9 9.63 1.70 18.86
CA LEU A 9 9.16 3.05 18.49
C LEU A 9 10.17 3.79 17.59
N GLY A 10 11.47 3.58 17.82
CA GLY A 10 12.54 4.20 17.03
C GLY A 10 12.60 3.71 15.59
N ILE A 11 12.52 2.40 15.35
CA ILE A 11 12.61 1.84 13.99
C ILE A 11 11.38 2.18 13.15
N SER A 12 10.17 2.09 13.72
CA SER A 12 8.94 2.44 13.00
C SER A 12 8.91 3.91 12.60
N LEU A 13 9.32 4.82 13.49
CA LEU A 13 9.40 6.25 13.18
C LEU A 13 10.45 6.52 12.08
N LEU A 14 11.60 5.84 12.15
CA LEU A 14 12.65 5.99 11.14
C LEU A 14 12.21 5.47 9.78
N ILE A 15 11.48 4.35 9.72
CA ILE A 15 10.90 3.82 8.49
C ILE A 15 9.91 4.84 7.89
N LEU A 16 8.97 5.34 8.69
CA LEU A 16 7.96 6.30 8.23
C LEU A 16 8.62 7.61 7.76
N TYR A 17 9.63 8.10 8.48
CA TYR A 17 10.40 9.27 8.07
C TYR A 17 11.02 9.07 6.69
N ASN A 18 11.74 7.97 6.47
CA ASN A 18 12.40 7.72 5.18
C ASN A 18 11.38 7.46 4.06
N LEU A 19 10.22 6.88 4.36
CA LEU A 19 9.13 6.75 3.38
C LEU A 19 8.59 8.11 2.94
N GLU A 20 8.39 9.05 3.86
CA GLU A 20 7.90 10.41 3.57
C GLU A 20 8.88 11.20 2.68
N PHE A 21 10.19 10.99 2.87
CA PHE A 21 11.22 11.61 2.04
C PHE A 21 11.61 10.79 0.80
N GLU A 22 10.82 9.77 0.45
CA GLU A 22 11.02 8.93 -0.74
C GLU A 22 12.36 8.16 -0.78
N GLU A 23 12.98 7.94 0.39
CA GLU A 23 14.25 7.24 0.56
C GLU A 23 14.03 5.71 0.58
N TYR A 24 13.42 5.16 -0.47
CA TYR A 24 12.93 3.78 -0.50
C TYR A 24 14.03 2.72 -0.39
N GLU A 25 15.23 2.96 -0.94
CA GLU A 25 16.38 2.06 -0.78
C GLU A 25 16.83 2.02 0.69
N THR A 26 16.89 3.19 1.33
CA THR A 26 17.21 3.32 2.75
C THR A 26 16.20 2.56 3.61
N VAL A 27 14.90 2.68 3.30
CA VAL A 27 13.83 1.92 3.98
C VAL A 27 14.07 0.42 3.85
N CYS A 28 14.36 -0.07 2.64
CA CYS A 28 14.62 -1.51 2.43
C CYS A 28 15.82 -1.98 3.25
N ASN A 29 16.95 -1.27 3.17
CA ASN A 29 18.18 -1.61 3.91
C ASN A 29 17.96 -1.59 5.43
N LEU A 30 17.22 -0.61 5.95
CA LEU A 30 16.90 -0.52 7.38
C LEU A 30 16.07 -1.71 7.86
N ILE A 31 15.03 -2.08 7.09
CA ILE A 31 14.14 -3.19 7.44
C ILE A 31 14.85 -4.53 7.33
N GLU A 32 15.64 -4.74 6.27
CA GLU A 32 16.43 -5.97 6.09
C GLU A 32 17.39 -6.17 7.26
N LYS A 33 18.12 -5.12 7.66
CA LYS A 33 19.00 -5.15 8.83
C LYS A 33 18.24 -5.39 10.13
N TYR A 34 17.05 -4.82 10.29
CA TYR A 34 16.20 -5.07 11.46
C TYR A 34 15.80 -6.55 11.54
N TRP A 35 15.44 -7.16 10.41
CA TRP A 35 15.05 -8.57 10.31
C TRP A 35 16.18 -9.59 10.52
N GLU A 36 17.45 -9.18 10.49
CA GLU A 36 18.58 -10.05 10.85
C GLU A 36 18.52 -10.49 12.32
N THR A 37 17.95 -9.64 13.19
CA THR A 37 17.94 -9.84 14.64
C THR A 37 16.53 -9.87 15.24
N HIS A 38 15.51 -9.58 14.44
CA HIS A 38 14.10 -9.55 14.85
C HIS A 38 13.24 -10.39 13.92
N LYS A 39 12.16 -10.95 14.46
CA LYS A 39 11.19 -11.68 13.65
C LYS A 39 10.53 -10.71 12.65
N LYS A 40 10.40 -11.14 11.40
CA LYS A 40 9.60 -10.44 10.39
C LYS A 40 8.16 -10.31 10.85
N ASP A 41 7.70 -9.09 11.07
CA ASP A 41 6.32 -8.76 11.40
C ASP A 41 5.59 -8.16 10.19
N VAL A 42 4.26 -8.14 10.25
CA VAL A 42 3.41 -7.67 9.13
C VAL A 42 3.61 -6.18 8.87
N SER A 43 3.79 -5.35 9.90
CA SER A 43 3.90 -3.90 9.75
C SER A 43 5.17 -3.51 8.99
N THR A 44 6.32 -4.04 9.42
CA THR A 44 7.58 -3.83 8.69
C THR A 44 7.53 -4.39 7.28
N PHE A 45 6.84 -5.51 7.06
CA PHE A 45 6.67 -6.09 5.72
C PHE A 45 5.80 -5.24 4.79
N VAL A 46 4.76 -4.57 5.30
CA VAL A 46 3.96 -3.61 4.52
C VAL A 46 4.82 -2.46 4.01
N SER A 47 5.59 -1.83 4.90
CA SER A 47 6.50 -0.74 4.52
C SER A 47 7.58 -1.20 3.54
N TYR A 48 8.18 -2.37 3.77
CA TYR A 48 9.17 -2.97 2.86
C TYR A 48 8.59 -3.22 1.47
N SER A 49 7.43 -3.87 1.41
CA SER A 49 6.79 -4.20 0.14
C SER A 49 6.38 -2.94 -0.62
N TYR A 50 5.85 -1.92 0.07
CA TYR A 50 5.56 -0.62 -0.54
C TYR A 50 6.82 0.03 -1.13
N ALA A 51 7.92 0.08 -0.38
CA ALA A 51 9.20 0.62 -0.86
C ALA A 51 9.71 -0.15 -2.11
N LYS A 52 9.64 -1.48 -2.10
CA LYS A 52 9.98 -2.33 -3.27
C LYS A 52 9.12 -2.01 -4.48
N LEU A 53 7.82 -1.76 -4.31
CA LEU A 53 6.92 -1.33 -5.40
C LEU A 53 7.34 0.02 -5.97
N LYS A 54 7.70 0.98 -5.11
CA LYS A 54 8.18 2.32 -5.52
C LYS A 54 9.51 2.25 -6.26
N LEU A 55 10.39 1.32 -5.88
CA LEU A 55 11.62 0.98 -6.59
C LEU A 55 11.39 0.14 -7.86
N LYS A 56 10.13 -0.17 -8.21
CA LYS A 56 9.75 -1.01 -9.36
C LYS A 56 10.33 -2.42 -9.33
N GLN A 57 10.71 -2.91 -8.15
CA GLN A 57 11.25 -4.25 -7.93
C GLN A 57 10.13 -5.30 -7.81
N TYR A 58 9.20 -5.29 -8.78
CA TYR A 58 7.96 -6.07 -8.72
C TYR A 58 8.22 -7.58 -8.64
N LYS A 59 9.14 -8.09 -9.46
CA LYS A 59 9.45 -9.53 -9.54
C LYS A 59 9.99 -10.09 -8.22
N GLU A 60 10.82 -9.30 -7.54
CA GLU A 60 11.41 -9.67 -6.27
C GLU A 60 10.33 -9.76 -5.19
N ILE A 61 9.52 -8.71 -5.05
CA ILE A 61 8.54 -8.63 -3.96
C ILE A 61 7.29 -9.48 -4.17
N TYR A 62 6.97 -9.84 -5.42
CA TYR A 62 5.75 -10.59 -5.76
C TYR A 62 5.60 -11.90 -4.99
N TRP A 63 6.65 -12.70 -4.92
CA TRP A 63 6.58 -14.02 -4.30
C TRP A 63 6.41 -13.92 -2.78
N ASP A 64 7.09 -12.96 -2.16
CA ASP A 64 6.94 -12.68 -0.73
C ASP A 64 5.52 -12.18 -0.43
N LEU A 65 5.02 -11.21 -1.21
CA LEU A 65 3.65 -10.71 -1.09
C LEU A 65 2.61 -11.83 -1.27
N LYS A 66 2.83 -12.73 -2.23
CA LYS A 66 1.93 -13.87 -2.46
C LYS A 66 1.84 -14.79 -1.25
N GLN A 67 2.96 -15.08 -0.58
CA GLN A 67 2.95 -15.89 0.64
C GLN A 67 2.10 -15.26 1.76
N TYR A 68 2.21 -13.95 1.94
CA TYR A 68 1.42 -13.22 2.95
C TYR A 68 -0.04 -13.09 2.53
N TYR A 69 -0.32 -12.90 1.25
CA TYR A 69 -1.67 -12.79 0.68
C TYR A 69 -2.47 -14.10 0.79
N ASP A 70 -1.83 -15.23 0.50
CA ASP A 70 -2.47 -16.55 0.55
C ASP A 70 -2.76 -17.02 1.98
N ASN A 71 -2.09 -16.44 2.99
CA ASN A 71 -2.29 -16.77 4.40
C ASN A 71 -3.28 -15.80 5.10
N PRO A 72 -4.46 -16.25 5.55
CA PRO A 72 -5.46 -15.40 6.20
C PRO A 72 -4.97 -14.70 7.47
N GLN A 73 -4.00 -15.26 8.20
CA GLN A 73 -3.48 -14.66 9.43
C GLN A 73 -2.57 -13.45 9.17
N THR A 74 -2.05 -13.33 7.95
CA THR A 74 -1.11 -12.28 7.55
C THR A 74 -1.67 -11.35 6.49
N CYS A 75 -2.71 -11.76 5.76
CA CYS A 75 -3.28 -10.99 4.66
C CYS A 75 -4.18 -9.85 5.16
N ILE A 76 -3.55 -8.74 5.55
CA ILE A 76 -4.24 -7.47 5.79
C ILE A 76 -4.52 -6.72 4.46
N PRO A 77 -5.40 -5.70 4.45
CA PRO A 77 -5.79 -4.99 3.23
C PRO A 77 -4.61 -4.42 2.43
N GLU A 78 -3.63 -3.84 3.10
CA GLU A 78 -2.45 -3.20 2.53
C GLU A 78 -1.56 -4.21 1.80
N ILE A 79 -1.40 -5.41 2.38
CA ILE A 79 -0.70 -6.52 1.72
C ILE A 79 -1.46 -6.96 0.47
N ALA A 80 -2.78 -7.04 0.53
CA ALA A 80 -3.59 -7.40 -0.63
C ALA A 80 -3.43 -6.38 -1.76
N ILE A 81 -3.50 -5.09 -1.46
CA ILE A 81 -3.30 -4.02 -2.45
C ILE A 81 -1.87 -4.05 -3.02
N ASN A 82 -0.83 -4.17 -2.17
CA ASN A 82 0.54 -4.26 -2.64
C ASN A 82 0.77 -5.49 -3.53
N TYR A 83 0.18 -6.64 -3.16
CA TYR A 83 0.18 -7.85 -3.99
C TYR A 83 -0.48 -7.61 -5.35
N PHE A 84 -1.65 -6.98 -5.39
CA PHE A 84 -2.34 -6.68 -6.64
C PHE A 84 -1.54 -5.73 -7.54
N ILE A 85 -0.90 -4.71 -6.97
CA ILE A 85 0.00 -3.82 -7.73
C ILE A 85 1.13 -4.63 -8.36
N ALA A 86 1.80 -5.51 -7.60
CA ALA A 86 2.86 -6.37 -8.14
C ALA A 86 2.33 -7.33 -9.22
N ASP A 87 1.17 -7.97 -9.00
CA ASP A 87 0.54 -8.92 -9.93
C ASP A 87 0.19 -8.23 -11.26
N ILE A 88 -0.34 -7.00 -11.23
CA ILE A 88 -0.66 -6.22 -12.44
C ILE A 88 0.59 -5.86 -13.25
N LYS A 89 1.71 -5.58 -12.58
CA LYS A 89 2.94 -5.17 -13.26
C LYS A 89 3.70 -6.35 -13.87
N LEU A 90 3.53 -7.56 -13.33
CA LEU A 90 4.22 -8.77 -13.80
C LEU A 90 3.36 -9.65 -14.70
N ASN A 91 2.09 -9.77 -14.36
CA ASN A 91 1.12 -10.63 -15.01
C ASN A 91 0.04 -9.76 -15.67
N LYS A 92 -0.90 -10.40 -16.37
CA LYS A 92 -2.12 -9.73 -16.79
C LYS A 92 -3.12 -9.78 -15.63
N LEU A 93 -3.64 -8.62 -15.25
CA LEU A 93 -4.63 -8.47 -14.17
C LEU A 93 -5.80 -9.44 -14.34
N ASP A 94 -6.13 -10.15 -13.26
CA ASP A 94 -7.42 -10.83 -13.10
C ASP A 94 -8.30 -10.04 -12.14
N ASP A 95 -9.16 -9.17 -12.68
CA ASP A 95 -10.10 -8.35 -11.92
C ASP A 95 -10.94 -9.18 -10.93
N LYS A 96 -11.18 -10.45 -11.22
CA LYS A 96 -11.97 -11.33 -10.33
C LYS A 96 -11.30 -11.49 -8.98
N LYS A 97 -9.96 -11.51 -8.91
CA LYS A 97 -9.24 -11.59 -7.62
C LYS A 97 -9.56 -10.38 -6.75
N ILE A 98 -9.44 -9.17 -7.32
CA ILE A 98 -9.68 -7.92 -6.60
C ILE A 98 -11.16 -7.81 -6.21
N LYS A 99 -12.06 -8.17 -7.12
CA LYS A 99 -13.50 -8.19 -6.86
C LYS A 99 -13.87 -9.12 -5.71
N ASN A 100 -13.40 -10.37 -5.75
CA ASN A 100 -13.71 -11.36 -4.73
C ASN A 100 -13.07 -11.04 -3.37
N LYS A 101 -11.84 -10.51 -3.35
CA LYS A 101 -11.13 -10.21 -2.11
C LYS A 101 -11.68 -8.96 -1.42
N ILE A 102 -11.85 -7.86 -2.16
CA ILE A 102 -12.18 -6.55 -1.59
C ILE A 102 -13.58 -6.11 -2.01
N LEU A 103 -13.86 -5.99 -3.31
CA LEU A 103 -15.06 -5.25 -3.78
C LEU A 103 -16.40 -5.97 -3.52
N ASN A 104 -16.41 -7.27 -3.29
CA ASN A 104 -17.61 -8.02 -2.87
C ASN A 104 -17.84 -7.96 -1.36
N ASN A 105 -16.84 -7.52 -0.59
CA ASN A 105 -16.88 -7.44 0.87
C ASN A 105 -16.54 -6.01 1.34
N LYS A 106 -16.94 -4.99 0.57
CA LYS A 106 -16.56 -3.58 0.82
C LYS A 106 -16.84 -3.10 2.23
N ASP A 107 -17.92 -3.58 2.84
CA ASP A 107 -18.32 -3.18 4.19
C ASP A 107 -17.28 -3.55 5.28
N LEU A 108 -16.28 -4.36 4.94
CA LEU A 108 -15.18 -4.76 5.82
C LEU A 108 -13.91 -3.90 5.66
N TYR A 109 -13.90 -2.96 4.72
CA TYR A 109 -12.69 -2.21 4.34
C TYR A 109 -12.91 -0.71 4.41
N ASP A 110 -11.84 0.02 4.70
CA ASP A 110 -11.84 1.47 4.68
C ASP A 110 -11.97 2.02 3.25
N ASN A 111 -12.48 3.24 3.14
CA ASN A 111 -12.80 3.88 1.86
C ASN A 111 -11.58 3.99 0.92
N ASP A 112 -10.38 4.18 1.47
CA ASP A 112 -9.13 4.27 0.72
C ASP A 112 -8.72 2.93 0.10
N VAL A 113 -8.86 1.82 0.83
CA VAL A 113 -8.64 0.46 0.32
C VAL A 113 -9.63 0.15 -0.81
N ILE A 114 -10.91 0.49 -0.62
CA ILE A 114 -11.93 0.28 -1.66
C ILE A 114 -11.61 1.12 -2.90
N ALA A 115 -11.21 2.38 -2.72
CA ALA A 115 -10.81 3.28 -3.80
C ALA A 115 -9.61 2.72 -4.59
N ALA A 116 -8.58 2.24 -3.89
CA ALA A 116 -7.41 1.61 -4.49
C ALA A 116 -7.83 0.38 -5.32
N ALA A 117 -8.68 -0.49 -4.77
CA ALA A 117 -9.16 -1.68 -5.47
C ALA A 117 -9.93 -1.33 -6.77
N TYR A 118 -10.79 -0.30 -6.75
CA TYR A 118 -11.47 0.18 -7.95
C TYR A 118 -10.51 0.78 -8.98
N SER A 119 -9.51 1.55 -8.53
CA SER A 119 -8.50 2.16 -9.41
C SER A 119 -7.68 1.09 -10.15
N LEU A 120 -7.30 0.02 -9.44
CA LEU A 120 -6.53 -1.09 -9.99
C LEU A 120 -7.27 -1.85 -11.11
N ILE A 121 -8.61 -1.94 -11.04
CA ILE A 121 -9.44 -2.55 -12.11
C ILE A 121 -9.90 -1.55 -13.19
N GLY A 122 -9.43 -0.30 -13.13
CA GLY A 122 -9.77 0.74 -14.11
C GLY A 122 -11.17 1.35 -13.98
N ASP A 123 -11.89 1.08 -12.89
CA ASP A 123 -13.18 1.72 -12.59
C ASP A 123 -12.93 3.08 -11.90
N ILE A 124 -12.46 4.04 -12.70
CA ILE A 124 -12.07 5.38 -12.23
C ILE A 124 -13.24 6.11 -11.52
N PRO A 125 -14.49 6.11 -12.03
CA PRO A 125 -15.58 6.81 -11.36
C PRO A 125 -15.80 6.35 -9.91
N ASN A 126 -15.88 5.03 -9.69
CA ASN A 126 -16.03 4.49 -8.34
C ASN A 126 -14.78 4.73 -7.49
N ALA A 127 -13.58 4.60 -8.07
CA ALA A 127 -12.34 4.88 -7.36
C ALA A 127 -12.35 6.29 -6.78
N LEU A 128 -12.75 7.29 -7.55
CA LEU A 128 -12.79 8.69 -7.13
C LEU A 128 -13.91 9.00 -6.14
N ASP A 129 -15.07 8.32 -6.25
CA ASP A 129 -16.15 8.44 -5.28
C ASP A 129 -15.72 7.97 -3.88
N TYR A 130 -15.07 6.81 -3.80
CA TYR A 130 -14.56 6.29 -2.53
C TYR A 130 -13.36 7.09 -2.01
N LEU A 131 -12.44 7.50 -2.89
CA LEU A 131 -11.30 8.32 -2.51
C LEU A 131 -11.74 9.66 -1.91
N SER A 132 -12.77 10.29 -2.49
CA SER A 132 -13.32 11.54 -1.95
C SER A 132 -13.93 11.36 -0.56
N LYS A 133 -14.49 10.19 -0.23
CA LYS A 133 -14.98 9.90 1.12
C LYS A 133 -13.80 9.71 2.07
N ALA A 134 -12.80 8.92 1.67
CA ALA A 134 -11.60 8.69 2.47
C ALA A 134 -10.88 9.99 2.85
N ILE A 135 -10.70 10.92 1.90
CA ILE A 135 -10.05 12.22 2.17
C ILE A 135 -10.95 13.16 3.00
N LYS A 136 -12.27 13.01 2.93
CA LYS A 136 -13.18 13.76 3.81
C LYS A 136 -13.07 13.28 5.25
N ASP A 137 -12.88 11.98 5.46
CA ASP A 137 -12.70 11.36 6.77
C ASP A 137 -11.30 11.66 7.34
N ASP A 138 -10.27 11.64 6.49
CA ASP A 138 -8.89 12.04 6.81
C ASP A 138 -8.28 12.90 5.69
N ASN A 139 -8.25 14.22 5.91
CA ASN A 139 -7.74 15.18 4.93
C ASN A 139 -6.21 15.07 4.70
N LEU A 140 -5.46 14.43 5.60
CA LEU A 140 -4.02 14.22 5.41
C LEU A 140 -3.72 13.08 4.42
N LEU A 141 -4.68 12.16 4.23
CA LEU A 141 -4.56 11.04 3.29
C LEU A 141 -4.22 11.51 1.86
N LYS A 142 -4.64 12.73 1.47
CA LYS A 142 -4.36 13.34 0.16
C LYS A 142 -2.86 13.36 -0.20
N TYR A 143 -1.97 13.46 0.80
CA TYR A 143 -0.53 13.44 0.61
C TYR A 143 -0.05 12.02 0.30
N SER A 144 -0.52 11.02 1.05
CA SER A 144 -0.15 9.61 0.85
C SER A 144 -0.67 9.03 -0.47
N VAL A 145 -1.91 9.33 -0.85
CA VAL A 145 -2.53 8.77 -2.07
C VAL A 145 -1.90 9.30 -3.35
N ARG A 146 -1.32 10.53 -3.32
CA ARG A 146 -0.61 11.13 -4.45
C ARG A 146 0.48 10.20 -4.99
N ASP A 147 1.20 9.56 -4.07
CA ASP A 147 2.38 8.77 -4.36
C ASP A 147 2.14 7.26 -4.30
N TRP A 148 0.96 6.83 -3.86
CA TRP A 148 0.58 5.42 -3.81
C TRP A 148 0.40 4.84 -5.23
N PRO A 149 1.15 3.77 -5.61
CA PRO A 149 1.05 3.22 -6.96
C PRO A 149 -0.33 2.70 -7.37
N ALA A 150 -1.24 2.46 -6.42
CA ALA A 150 -2.61 2.05 -6.72
C ALA A 150 -3.37 3.05 -7.59
N PHE A 151 -3.08 4.35 -7.46
CA PHE A 151 -3.78 5.43 -8.16
C PHE A 151 -3.07 5.95 -9.41
N GLU A 152 -2.04 5.25 -9.92
CA GLU A 152 -1.31 5.67 -11.13
C GLU A 152 -2.25 5.93 -12.33
N ASN A 153 -3.28 5.10 -12.49
CA ASN A 153 -4.26 5.24 -13.57
C ASN A 153 -5.18 6.46 -13.42
N CYS A 154 -5.27 7.05 -12.23
CA CYS A 154 -6.10 8.22 -11.94
C CYS A 154 -5.34 9.55 -12.14
N LYS A 155 -4.00 9.55 -12.24
CA LYS A 155 -3.18 10.77 -12.13
C LYS A 155 -3.52 11.88 -13.13
N ASN A 156 -4.02 11.52 -14.32
CA ASN A 156 -4.40 12.46 -15.37
C ASN A 156 -5.87 12.90 -15.31
N ASP A 157 -6.66 12.35 -14.38
CA ASP A 157 -8.07 12.72 -14.21
C ASP A 157 -8.17 14.04 -13.44
N ASN A 158 -8.88 15.02 -14.00
CA ASN A 158 -9.05 16.35 -13.39
C ASN A 158 -9.74 16.28 -12.02
N ARG A 159 -10.68 15.35 -11.84
CA ARG A 159 -11.37 15.15 -10.56
C ARG A 159 -10.40 14.55 -9.54
N TYR A 160 -9.54 13.61 -9.94
CA TYR A 160 -8.47 13.11 -9.06
C TYR A 160 -7.56 14.25 -8.58
N GLN A 161 -7.05 15.08 -9.50
CA GLN A 161 -6.16 16.20 -9.16
C GLN A 161 -6.80 17.20 -8.18
N ARG A 162 -8.10 17.47 -8.34
CA ARG A 162 -8.87 18.31 -7.38
C ARG A 162 -9.01 17.64 -6.02
N ILE A 163 -9.35 16.35 -6.00
CA ILE A 163 -9.51 15.55 -4.76
C ILE A 163 -8.21 15.60 -3.93
N ILE A 164 -7.04 15.53 -4.59
CA ILE A 164 -5.73 15.57 -3.92
C ILE A 164 -5.13 16.98 -3.76
N GLY A 165 -5.84 18.03 -4.21
CA GLY A 165 -5.47 19.43 -4.00
C GLY A 165 -4.31 19.95 -4.86
N ILE A 166 -4.16 19.44 -6.10
CA ILE A 166 -3.12 19.87 -7.06
C ILE A 166 -3.70 20.75 -8.19
N ALA A 167 -5.03 20.80 -8.36
CA ALA A 167 -5.72 21.56 -9.39
C ALA A 167 -6.86 22.43 -8.84
#